data_AF-U9SRK4-F1
#
_entry.id   AF-U9SRK4-F1
#
_cell.length_a   1.000
_cell.length_b   1.000
_cell.length_c   1.000
_cell.angle_alpha   90.00
_cell.angle_beta   90.00
_cell.angle_gamma   90.00
#
_symmetry.space_group_name_H-M   'P 1'
#
loop_
_entity.id
_entity.type
_entity.pdbx_description
1 polymer ?
#
loop_
_entity_poly.entity_id
_entity_poly.type
_entity_poly.pdbx_seq_one_letter_code
_entity_poly.pdbx_strand_id
1 'polypeptide(L)'
;MLDFIKFTPLLISTTINHYLNGPPRPSWDLKFHTTWALYRSMFSQPSSSKTFEQMQKDSFLLSPVPAGVMINEFKINNKYRHEAQVHLEKILKPYEHVLDTEWKDLKDDGINSEWIQVPNDGWEKNEIKKTILFLHGGAYIFYNKESHRDIISPLVKKANARAL
;
A
#
# COMPACT_ATOMS: atom_id res chain seq x y z
N MET A 1 -19.13 5.05 -0.56
CA MET A 1 -20.22 5.10 0.43
C MET A 1 -21.33 4.08 0.13
N LEU A 2 -21.80 3.96 -1.12
CA LEU A 2 -22.79 2.95 -1.54
C LEU A 2 -22.36 1.48 -1.32
N ASP A 3 -21.07 1.15 -1.43
CA ASP A 3 -20.60 -0.22 -1.22
C ASP A 3 -20.52 -0.64 0.25
N PHE A 4 -20.42 0.30 1.19
CA PHE A 4 -20.37 -0.03 2.63
C PHE A 4 -21.71 -0.59 3.12
N ILE A 5 -22.82 -0.11 2.56
CA ILE A 5 -24.17 -0.63 2.82
C ILE A 5 -24.27 -2.10 2.37
N LYS A 6 -23.65 -2.45 1.23
CA LYS A 6 -23.67 -3.83 0.71
C LYS A 6 -22.97 -4.83 1.64
N PHE A 7 -21.94 -4.39 2.36
CA PHE A 7 -21.19 -5.24 3.29
C PHE A 7 -21.74 -5.23 4.72
N THR A 8 -22.74 -4.40 5.02
CA THR A 8 -23.30 -4.29 6.37
C THR A 8 -23.86 -5.63 6.89
N PRO A 9 -24.63 -6.42 6.11
CA PRO A 9 -25.11 -7.72 6.57
C PRO A 9 -23.98 -8.71 6.89
N LEU A 10 -22.90 -8.69 6.09
CA LEU A 10 -21.71 -9.52 6.30
C LEU A 10 -21.00 -9.13 7.59
N LEU A 11 -20.82 -7.83 7.84
CA LEU A 11 -20.18 -7.32 9.06
C LEU A 11 -20.98 -7.68 10.32
N ILE A 12 -22.30 -7.50 10.28
CA ILE A 12 -23.19 -7.86 11.40
C ILE A 12 -23.12 -9.37 11.66
N SER A 13 -23.29 -10.19 10.62
CA SER A 13 -23.25 -11.65 10.74
C SER A 13 -21.89 -12.14 11.26
N THR A 14 -20.79 -11.60 10.74
CA THR A 14 -19.43 -11.94 11.19
C THR A 14 -19.21 -11.55 12.66
N THR A 15 -19.73 -10.40 13.08
CA THR A 15 -19.64 -9.92 14.46
C THR A 15 -20.41 -10.83 15.41
N ILE A 16 -21.67 -11.16 15.08
CA ILE A 16 -22.49 -12.08 15.88
C ILE A 16 -21.79 -13.44 15.98
N ASN A 17 -21.33 -13.98 14.85
CA ASN A 17 -20.63 -15.27 14.80
C ASN A 17 -19.35 -15.26 15.65
N HIS A 18 -18.57 -14.17 15.62
CA HIS A 18 -17.36 -14.02 16.43
C HIS A 18 -17.64 -14.14 17.93
N TYR A 19 -18.74 -13.55 18.42
CA TYR A 19 -19.08 -13.59 19.84
C TYR A 19 -19.78 -14.89 20.25
N LEU A 20 -20.61 -15.48 19.38
CA LEU A 20 -21.34 -16.70 19.69
C LEU A 20 -20.48 -17.97 19.58
N ASN A 21 -19.67 -18.07 18.52
CA ASN A 21 -18.89 -19.27 18.21
C ASN A 21 -17.38 -19.09 18.47
N GLY A 22 -16.97 -17.88 18.85
CA GLY A 22 -15.56 -17.51 19.00
C GLY A 22 -14.90 -17.11 17.68
N PRO A 23 -13.65 -16.61 17.74
CA PRO A 23 -12.90 -16.25 16.55
C PRO A 23 -12.43 -17.49 15.77
N PRO A 24 -12.23 -17.41 14.44
CA PRO A 24 -11.68 -18.52 13.65
C PRO A 24 -10.30 -19.00 14.12
N ARG A 25 -9.53 -18.12 14.76
CA ARG A 25 -8.28 -18.43 15.45
C ARG A 25 -8.18 -17.63 16.74
N PRO A 26 -7.54 -18.15 17.80
CA PRO A 26 -7.42 -17.43 19.07
C PRO A 26 -6.77 -16.04 18.95
N SER A 27 -5.91 -15.83 17.96
CA SER A 27 -5.22 -14.54 17.73
C SER A 27 -6.04 -13.52 16.94
N TRP A 28 -7.23 -13.86 16.45
CA TRP A 28 -8.05 -12.97 15.64
C TRP A 28 -8.97 -12.17 16.56
N ASP A 29 -8.68 -10.89 16.73
CA ASP A 29 -9.64 -9.97 17.33
C ASP A 29 -10.83 -9.73 16.38
N LEU A 30 -11.88 -9.08 16.89
CA LEU A 30 -13.09 -8.80 16.09
C LEU A 30 -12.76 -7.97 14.84
N LYS A 31 -11.85 -7.00 14.97
CA LYS A 31 -11.45 -6.13 13.87
C LYS A 31 -10.82 -6.97 12.75
N PHE A 32 -9.87 -7.82 13.08
CA PHE A 32 -9.20 -8.70 12.13
C PHE A 32 -10.20 -9.67 11.49
N HIS A 33 -11.09 -10.29 12.28
CA HIS A 33 -12.08 -11.23 11.77
C HIS A 33 -13.04 -10.57 10.77
N THR A 34 -13.59 -9.40 11.12
CA THR A 34 -14.50 -8.64 10.25
C THR A 34 -13.80 -8.11 9.01
N THR A 35 -12.58 -7.58 9.13
CA THR A 35 -11.74 -7.16 8.00
C THR A 35 -11.43 -8.34 7.06
N TRP A 36 -11.10 -9.52 7.58
CA TRP A 36 -10.84 -10.69 6.76
C TRP A 36 -12.10 -11.19 6.03
N ALA A 37 -13.25 -11.16 6.69
CA ALA A 37 -14.53 -11.50 6.07
C ALA A 37 -14.85 -10.56 4.88
N LEU A 38 -14.60 -9.26 5.03
CA LEU A 38 -14.72 -8.28 3.94
C LEU A 38 -13.80 -8.64 2.77
N TYR A 39 -12.51 -8.85 3.01
CA TYR A 39 -11.56 -9.22 1.96
C TYR A 39 -12.02 -10.48 1.23
N ARG A 40 -12.34 -11.54 1.98
CA ARG A 40 -12.81 -12.80 1.39
C ARG A 40 -14.03 -12.56 0.51
N SER A 41 -15.00 -11.76 0.95
CA SER A 41 -16.17 -11.43 0.14
C SER A 41 -15.81 -10.65 -1.12
N MET A 42 -14.89 -9.70 -1.04
CA MET A 42 -14.43 -8.93 -2.22
C MET A 42 -13.71 -9.81 -3.24
N PHE A 43 -12.87 -10.74 -2.78
CA PHE A 43 -12.10 -11.65 -3.64
C PHE A 43 -12.89 -12.84 -4.17
N SER A 44 -13.97 -13.25 -3.50
CA SER A 44 -14.77 -14.40 -3.91
C SER A 44 -15.83 -14.05 -4.96
N GLN A 45 -16.04 -12.77 -5.29
CA GLN A 45 -16.96 -12.41 -6.35
C GLN A 45 -16.29 -12.64 -7.71
N PRO A 46 -16.81 -13.57 -8.54
CA PRO A 46 -16.31 -13.74 -9.89
C PRO A 46 -16.73 -12.51 -10.70
N SER A 47 -15.81 -11.96 -11.48
CA SER A 47 -15.98 -10.77 -12.32
C SER A 47 -16.14 -9.45 -11.56
N SER A 48 -15.03 -8.84 -11.17
CA SER A 48 -14.96 -7.41 -11.43
C SER A 48 -14.73 -7.24 -12.92
N SER A 49 -15.66 -6.63 -13.65
CA SER A 49 -15.40 -6.09 -15.00
C SER A 49 -14.33 -4.98 -15.00
N LYS A 50 -13.66 -4.77 -13.85
CA LYS A 50 -12.70 -3.72 -13.62
C LYS A 50 -11.31 -4.19 -14.00
N THR A 51 -10.57 -3.30 -14.66
CA THR A 51 -9.13 -3.52 -14.89
C THR A 51 -8.36 -3.36 -13.58
N PHE A 52 -7.11 -3.82 -13.54
CA PHE A 52 -6.27 -3.66 -12.35
C PHE A 52 -6.09 -2.20 -11.95
N GLU A 53 -5.97 -1.30 -12.93
CA GLU A 53 -5.81 0.15 -12.72
C GLU A 53 -7.07 0.77 -12.11
N GLN A 54 -8.25 0.27 -12.48
CA GLN A 54 -9.51 0.68 -11.87
C GLN A 54 -9.61 0.18 -10.43
N MET A 55 -9.22 -1.07 -10.17
CA MET A 55 -9.17 -1.61 -8.80
C MET A 55 -8.19 -0.82 -7.92
N GLN A 56 -7.02 -0.48 -8.44
CA GLN A 56 -6.04 0.36 -7.75
C GLN A 56 -6.63 1.72 -7.39
N LYS A 57 -7.19 2.44 -8.37
CA LYS A 57 -7.81 3.76 -8.14
C LYS A 57 -8.92 3.70 -7.09
N ASP A 58 -9.77 2.69 -7.14
CA ASP A 58 -10.87 2.51 -6.18
C ASP A 58 -10.39 2.15 -4.77
N SER A 59 -9.22 1.51 -4.67
CA SER A 59 -8.60 1.12 -3.41
C SER A 59 -7.81 2.23 -2.71
N PHE A 60 -7.66 3.39 -3.35
CA PHE A 60 -6.91 4.49 -2.78
C PHE A 60 -7.66 5.04 -1.56
N LEU A 61 -7.08 4.77 -0.40
CA LEU A 61 -7.56 5.29 0.87
C LEU A 61 -6.74 6.55 1.18
N LEU A 62 -7.44 7.67 1.37
CA LEU A 62 -6.84 8.84 1.97
C LEU A 62 -6.70 8.57 3.47
N SER A 63 -5.47 8.58 3.96
CA SER A 63 -5.20 8.38 5.39
C SER A 63 -4.59 9.65 5.98
N PRO A 64 -5.14 10.17 7.11
CA PRO A 64 -4.56 11.32 7.76
C PRO A 64 -3.11 11.02 8.17
N VAL A 65 -2.31 12.08 8.22
CA VAL A 65 -0.92 11.97 8.69
C VAL A 65 -0.94 11.64 10.19
N PRO A 66 -0.21 10.59 10.64
CA PRO A 66 -0.17 10.25 12.06
C PRO A 66 0.41 11.40 12.91
N ALA A 67 -0.08 11.53 14.14
CA ALA A 67 0.35 12.60 15.03
C ALA A 67 1.86 12.54 15.31
N GLY A 68 2.53 13.70 15.21
CA GLY A 68 3.97 13.80 15.45
C GLY A 68 4.83 13.24 14.33
N VAL A 69 4.27 13.03 13.13
CA VAL A 69 4.99 12.64 11.92
C VAL A 69 4.94 13.78 10.92
N MET A 70 6.04 14.02 10.22
CA MET A 70 6.12 14.96 9.12
C MET A 70 6.22 14.18 7.81
N ILE A 71 5.38 14.55 6.85
CA ILE A 71 5.37 14.00 5.50
C ILE A 71 5.86 15.08 4.54
N ASN A 72 6.89 14.78 3.77
CA ASN A 72 7.33 15.64 2.68
C ASN A 72 7.09 14.92 1.36
N GLU A 73 6.14 15.42 0.57
CA GLU A 73 5.89 14.86 -0.75
C GLU A 73 7.12 15.06 -1.65
N PHE A 74 7.46 14.01 -2.39
CA PHE A 74 8.61 14.02 -3.28
C PHE A 74 8.25 13.29 -4.56
N LYS A 75 8.78 13.75 -5.69
CA LYS A 75 8.60 13.09 -6.97
C LYS A 75 9.95 12.56 -7.46
N ILE A 76 10.04 11.23 -7.57
CA ILE A 76 11.24 10.57 -8.09
C ILE A 76 11.26 10.77 -9.60
N ASN A 77 12.36 11.33 -10.10
CA ASN A 77 12.51 11.67 -11.52
C ASN A 77 12.58 10.40 -12.40
N ASN A 78 11.95 10.45 -13.58
CA ASN A 78 11.95 9.36 -14.55
C ASN A 78 13.33 9.02 -15.12
N LYS A 79 14.35 9.86 -14.95
CA LYS A 79 15.75 9.54 -15.25
C LYS A 79 16.16 8.16 -14.71
N TYR A 80 15.81 7.84 -13.46
CA TYR A 80 16.17 6.55 -12.86
C TYR A 80 15.40 5.37 -13.48
N ARG A 81 14.17 5.60 -13.95
CA ARG A 81 13.40 4.58 -14.67
C ARG A 81 13.97 4.34 -16.05
N HIS A 82 14.38 5.38 -16.76
CA HIS A 82 15.08 5.25 -18.05
C HIS A 82 16.42 4.52 -17.90
N GLU A 83 17.18 4.81 -16.86
CA GLU A 83 18.40 4.06 -16.52
C GLU A 83 18.07 2.57 -16.26
N ALA A 84 17.01 2.27 -15.50
CA ALA A 84 16.57 0.90 -15.24
C ALA A 84 16.05 0.17 -16.48
N GLN A 85 15.37 0.87 -17.40
CA GLN A 85 14.83 0.30 -18.65
C GLN A 85 15.92 -0.37 -19.48
N VAL A 86 17.12 0.23 -19.58
CA VAL A 86 18.26 -0.35 -20.32
C VAL A 86 18.66 -1.73 -19.79
N HIS A 87 18.51 -1.95 -18.47
CA HIS A 87 18.78 -3.25 -17.85
C HIS A 87 17.61 -4.21 -18.02
N LEU A 88 16.38 -3.74 -17.84
CA LEU A 88 15.16 -4.54 -17.97
C LEU A 88 14.96 -5.04 -19.40
N GLU A 89 15.24 -4.24 -20.42
CA GLU A 89 15.12 -4.64 -21.83
C GLU A 89 15.94 -5.90 -22.13
N LYS A 90 17.17 -5.99 -21.60
CA LYS A 90 18.03 -7.16 -21.79
C LYS A 90 17.41 -8.42 -21.20
N ILE A 91 16.77 -8.30 -20.04
CA ILE A 91 16.15 -9.41 -19.31
C ILE A 91 14.81 -9.80 -19.92
N LEU A 92 14.02 -8.80 -20.32
CA LEU A 92 12.63 -8.96 -20.76
C LEU A 92 12.50 -9.24 -22.26
N LYS A 93 13.58 -9.08 -23.05
CA LYS A 93 13.58 -9.33 -24.50
C LYS A 93 12.94 -10.66 -24.92
N PRO A 94 13.21 -11.81 -24.26
CA PRO A 94 12.56 -13.07 -24.64
C PRO A 94 11.03 -13.07 -24.44
N TYR A 95 10.52 -12.20 -23.57
CA TYR A 95 9.11 -12.11 -23.18
C TYR A 95 8.36 -10.97 -23.87
N GLU A 96 8.99 -10.27 -24.82
CA GLU A 96 8.38 -9.08 -25.46
C GLU A 96 7.03 -9.36 -26.13
N HIS A 97 6.81 -10.60 -26.58
CA HIS A 97 5.55 -11.04 -27.19
C HIS A 97 4.37 -11.18 -26.20
N VAL A 98 4.61 -11.18 -24.89
CA VAL A 98 3.59 -11.32 -23.83
C VAL A 98 3.56 -10.14 -22.86
N LEU A 99 4.48 -9.18 -23.01
CA LEU A 99 4.57 -8.01 -22.15
C LEU A 99 3.89 -6.81 -22.80
N ASP A 100 3.23 -6.01 -21.97
CA ASP A 100 2.74 -4.70 -22.37
C ASP A 100 3.92 -3.73 -22.64
N THR A 101 3.71 -2.70 -23.45
CA THR A 101 4.71 -1.67 -23.79
C THR A 101 4.68 -0.46 -22.85
N GLU A 102 3.70 -0.34 -21.96
CA GLU A 102 3.50 0.79 -21.04
C GLU A 102 4.68 1.01 -20.09
N TRP A 103 5.44 -0.02 -19.75
CA TRP A 103 6.64 0.16 -18.92
C TRP A 103 7.80 0.84 -19.67
N LYS A 104 7.74 0.90 -21.02
CA LYS A 104 8.69 1.63 -21.87
C LYS A 104 8.25 3.09 -22.08
N ASP A 105 6.97 3.30 -22.32
CA ASP A 105 6.37 4.62 -22.58
C ASP A 105 5.90 5.29 -21.28
N LEU A 106 6.83 5.97 -20.59
CA LEU A 106 6.55 6.64 -19.32
C LEU A 106 5.72 7.90 -19.56
N LYS A 107 4.38 7.77 -19.45
CA LYS A 107 3.42 8.87 -19.65
C LYS A 107 3.37 9.88 -18.49
N ASP A 108 3.90 9.51 -17.32
CA ASP A 108 3.97 10.35 -16.14
C ASP A 108 5.26 11.19 -16.09
N ASP A 109 5.34 12.16 -15.19
CA ASP A 109 6.52 13.02 -14.97
C ASP A 109 7.40 12.53 -13.80
N GLY A 110 7.17 11.32 -13.31
CA GLY A 110 7.88 10.75 -12.16
C GLY A 110 7.01 9.88 -11.27
N ILE A 111 7.65 9.23 -10.29
CA ILE A 111 6.94 8.43 -9.28
C ILE A 111 6.59 9.32 -8.08
N ASN A 112 5.29 9.42 -7.79
CA ASN A 112 4.81 10.07 -6.58
C ASN A 112 5.25 9.26 -5.35
N SER A 113 6.04 9.88 -4.49
CA SER A 113 6.60 9.30 -3.27
C SER A 113 6.42 10.26 -2.10
N GLU A 114 6.87 9.86 -0.91
CA GLU A 114 6.87 10.72 0.24
C GLU A 114 7.99 10.35 1.21
N TRP A 115 8.62 11.36 1.80
CA TRP A 115 9.49 11.15 2.95
C TRP A 115 8.66 11.18 4.22
N ILE A 116 8.76 10.12 5.02
CA ILE A 116 8.16 10.00 6.34
C ILE A 116 9.26 10.14 7.38
N GLN A 117 9.09 11.12 8.28
CA GLN A 117 10.06 11.39 9.34
C GLN A 117 9.38 11.79 10.65
N VAL A 118 10.07 11.52 11.77
CA VAL A 118 9.68 12.03 13.09
C VAL A 118 10.55 13.25 13.42
N PRO A 119 9.98 14.45 13.60
CA PRO A 119 10.78 15.62 13.93
C PRO A 119 11.41 15.48 15.32
N ASN A 120 12.59 16.08 15.51
CA ASN A 120 13.31 16.11 16.79
C ASN A 120 13.63 14.71 17.37
N ASP A 121 13.67 13.67 16.56
CA ASP A 121 14.04 12.29 16.97
C ASP A 121 15.56 12.06 17.08
N GLY A 122 16.36 13.10 16.83
CA GLY A 122 17.82 13.04 16.83
C GLY A 122 18.43 12.50 15.55
N TRP A 123 17.65 12.12 14.54
CA TRP A 123 18.14 11.61 13.26
C TRP A 123 19.14 12.57 12.61
N GLU A 124 18.85 13.87 12.63
CA GLU A 124 19.71 14.92 12.07
C GLU A 124 21.06 15.06 12.80
N LYS A 125 21.18 14.56 14.03
CA LYS A 125 22.42 14.59 14.82
C LYS A 125 23.24 13.30 14.71
N ASN A 126 22.66 12.23 14.16
CA ASN A 126 23.36 10.97 13.99
C ASN A 126 24.46 11.07 12.95
N GLU A 127 25.63 10.49 13.24
CA GLU A 127 26.72 10.33 12.28
C GLU A 127 26.28 9.48 11.08
N ILE A 128 25.54 8.39 11.34
CA ILE A 128 24.97 7.52 10.31
C ILE A 128 23.49 7.86 10.12
N LYS A 129 23.15 8.34 8.92
CA LYS A 129 21.76 8.59 8.49
C LYS A 129 21.13 7.31 7.98
N LYS A 130 20.18 6.77 8.74
CA LYS A 130 19.42 5.57 8.35
C LYS A 130 18.24 5.95 7.47
N THR A 131 18.11 5.25 6.35
CA THR A 131 17.01 5.41 5.40
C THR A 131 16.36 4.05 5.13
N ILE A 132 15.04 4.02 5.09
CA ILE A 132 14.23 2.85 4.75
C ILE A 132 13.58 3.14 3.39
N LEU A 133 13.82 2.28 2.40
CA LEU A 133 12.99 2.26 1.19
C LEU A 133 11.81 1.34 1.47
N PHE A 134 10.59 1.89 1.49
CA PHE A 134 9.38 1.14 1.79
C PHE A 134 8.52 0.97 0.54
N LEU A 135 8.35 -0.29 0.13
CA LEU A 135 7.45 -0.66 -0.96
C LEU A 135 6.18 -1.24 -0.35
N HIS A 136 5.04 -0.58 -0.56
CA HIS A 136 3.80 -0.98 0.07
C HIS A 136 3.27 -2.32 -0.46
N GLY A 137 2.54 -3.03 0.40
CA GLY A 137 1.87 -4.27 0.01
C GLY A 137 0.58 -4.01 -0.76
N GLY A 138 -0.26 -5.04 -0.90
CA GLY A 138 -1.56 -4.92 -1.59
C GLY A 138 -1.65 -5.70 -2.90
N ALA A 139 -0.81 -6.73 -3.08
CA ALA A 139 -0.86 -7.65 -4.23
C ALA A 139 -0.85 -6.92 -5.59
N TYR A 140 -0.16 -5.79 -5.67
CA TYR A 140 -0.09 -4.89 -6.85
C TYR A 140 -1.42 -4.26 -7.28
N ILE A 141 -2.52 -4.48 -6.57
CA ILE A 141 -3.86 -4.03 -6.98
C ILE A 141 -4.58 -3.20 -5.92
N PHE A 142 -4.04 -3.12 -4.70
CA PHE A 142 -4.60 -2.34 -3.60
C PHE A 142 -3.64 -1.30 -3.06
N TYR A 143 -4.24 -0.28 -2.45
CA TYR A 143 -3.61 0.70 -1.59
C TYR A 143 -2.73 1.71 -2.31
N ASN A 144 -2.18 2.62 -1.51
CA ASN A 144 -1.25 3.67 -1.92
C ASN A 144 -0.28 3.96 -0.76
N LYS A 145 0.68 4.86 -0.97
CA LYS A 145 1.64 5.30 0.06
C LYS A 145 0.97 5.76 1.37
N GLU A 146 -0.17 6.47 1.27
CA GLU A 146 -0.85 7.08 2.42
C GLU A 146 -1.44 6.03 3.36
N SER A 147 -2.06 4.99 2.81
CA SER A 147 -2.69 3.91 3.57
C SER A 147 -1.73 3.13 4.47
N HIS A 148 -0.41 3.22 4.23
CA HIS A 148 0.61 2.52 4.99
C HIS A 148 1.31 3.41 6.04
N ARG A 149 0.98 4.71 6.13
CA ARG A 149 1.61 5.65 7.06
C ARG A 149 1.54 5.19 8.52
N ASP A 150 0.44 4.58 8.95
CA ASP A 150 0.26 4.05 10.31
C ASP A 150 1.20 2.87 10.63
N ILE A 151 1.63 2.13 9.61
CA ILE A 151 2.58 1.03 9.74
C ILE A 151 4.02 1.56 9.68
N ILE A 152 4.29 2.49 8.76
CA ILE A 152 5.63 3.02 8.51
C ILE A 152 6.07 3.95 9.64
N SER A 153 5.18 4.78 10.19
CA SER A 153 5.55 5.80 11.17
C SER A 153 6.13 5.22 12.48
N PRO A 154 5.54 4.18 13.10
CA PRO A 154 6.15 3.52 14.25
C PRO A 154 7.49 2.85 13.91
N LEU A 155 7.65 2.34 12.68
CA LEU A 155 8.89 1.74 12.21
C LEU A 155 10.01 2.79 12.11
N VAL A 156 9.73 3.91 11.45
CA VAL A 156 10.62 5.09 11.34
C VAL A 156 11.06 5.57 12.71
N LYS A 157 10.11 5.74 13.64
CA LYS A 157 10.38 6.16 15.01
C LYS A 157 11.30 5.18 15.76
N LYS A 158 10.98 3.89 15.74
CA LYS A 158 11.77 2.85 16.43
C LYS A 158 13.16 2.71 15.83
N ALA A 159 13.26 2.84 14.52
CA ALA A 159 14.52 2.72 13.81
C ALA A 159 15.38 4.00 13.92
N ASN A 160 14.84 5.13 14.37
CA ASN A 160 15.47 6.46 14.24
C ASN A 160 16.02 6.62 12.82
N ALA A 161 15.11 6.57 11.86
CA ALA A 161 15.38 6.56 10.42
C ALA A 161 14.40 7.51 9.70
N ARG A 162 14.65 7.76 8.42
CA ARG A 162 13.65 8.32 7.49
C ARG A 162 13.17 7.22 6.55
N ALA A 163 11.91 7.25 6.15
CA ALA A 163 11.40 6.34 5.12
C ALA A 163 11.06 7.08 3.84
N LEU A 164 11.35 6.47 2.69
CA LEU A 164 10.91 6.85 1.35
C LEU A 164 9.95 5.79 0.80
#